data_AF-A0A023DF20-F1
#
_entry.id   AF-A0A023DF20-F1
#
_cell.length_a   1.000
_cell.length_b   1.000
_cell.length_c   1.000
_cell.angle_alpha   90.00
_cell.angle_beta   90.00
_cell.angle_gamma   90.00
#
_symmetry.space_group_name_H-M   'P 1'
#
loop_
_entity.id
_entity.type
_entity.pdbx_description
1 polymer ?
#
loop_
_entity_poly.entity_id
_entity_poly.type
_entity_poly.pdbx_seq_one_letter_code
_entity_poly.pdbx_strand_id
1 'polypeptide(L)'
;MTKLEKAVREIVSSKGDSAYFKQSVLKYGCSIVVEELNTPEKARIFYRKYANDIDKLAQEYLEKTGRAPAIKITRLDDLDVAMAYWAFEECVRRMMSA
;
A
#
# COMPACT_ATOMS: atom_id res chain seq x y z
N MET A 1 8.32 -10.74 -8.08
CA MET A 1 8.28 -9.39 -7.49
C MET A 1 7.67 -8.46 -8.52
N THR A 2 6.52 -7.83 -8.20
CA THR A 2 5.74 -6.98 -9.12
C THR A 2 6.34 -5.57 -9.25
N LYS A 3 5.83 -4.73 -10.18
CA LYS A 3 6.29 -3.33 -10.30
C LYS A 3 5.89 -2.53 -9.06
N LEU A 4 4.70 -2.81 -8.51
CA LEU A 4 4.24 -2.28 -7.24
C LEU A 4 5.22 -2.62 -6.10
N GLU A 5 5.53 -3.91 -5.89
CA GLU A 5 6.41 -4.35 -4.80
C GLU A 5 7.81 -3.73 -4.91
N LYS A 6 8.33 -3.60 -6.14
CA LYS A 6 9.61 -2.92 -6.38
C LYS A 6 9.54 -1.45 -5.97
N ALA A 7 8.50 -0.73 -6.36
CA ALA A 7 8.32 0.68 -6.02
C ALA A 7 8.18 0.89 -4.51
N VAL A 8 7.39 0.06 -3.82
CA VAL A 8 7.25 0.13 -2.35
C VAL A 8 8.60 -0.13 -1.68
N ARG A 9 9.37 -1.13 -2.17
CA ARG A 9 10.70 -1.42 -1.63
C ARG A 9 11.67 -0.26 -1.84
N GLU A 10 11.64 0.40 -2.99
CA GLU A 10 12.46 1.59 -3.27
C GLU A 10 12.11 2.74 -2.32
N ILE A 11 10.82 3.03 -2.12
CA ILE A 11 10.35 4.07 -1.20
C ILE A 11 10.81 3.76 0.23
N VAL A 12 10.62 2.53 0.70
CA VAL A 12 11.02 2.12 2.06
C VAL A 12 12.54 2.19 2.24
N SER A 13 13.32 1.69 1.27
CA SER A 13 14.79 1.69 1.33
C SER A 13 15.40 3.09 1.19
N SER A 14 14.67 4.05 0.60
CA SER A 14 15.10 5.45 0.55
C SER A 14 15.07 6.13 1.93
N LYS A 15 14.38 5.53 2.92
CA LYS A 15 14.30 6.05 4.28
C LYS A 15 15.43 5.44 5.10
N GLY A 16 16.18 6.30 5.83
CA GLY A 16 17.38 5.90 6.56
C GLY A 16 17.19 4.75 7.55
N ASP A 17 16.07 4.73 8.28
CA ASP A 17 15.67 3.59 9.11
C ASP A 17 14.45 2.89 8.51
N SER A 18 14.73 1.94 7.62
CA SER A 18 13.68 1.15 6.94
C SER A 18 12.85 0.30 7.90
N ALA A 19 13.39 -0.12 9.05
CA ALA A 19 12.67 -0.95 10.01
C ALA A 19 11.65 -0.09 10.78
N TYR A 20 12.08 1.05 11.32
CA TYR A 20 11.21 2.01 11.97
C TYR A 20 10.15 2.57 11.02
N PHE A 21 10.53 2.84 9.76
CA PHE A 21 9.61 3.33 8.75
C PHE A 21 8.50 2.31 8.43
N LYS A 22 8.85 1.03 8.20
CA LYS A 22 7.86 -0.04 7.99
C LYS A 22 6.88 -0.16 9.17
N GLN A 23 7.38 -0.12 10.41
CA GLN A 23 6.52 -0.14 11.60
C GLN A 23 5.59 1.08 11.65
N SER A 24 6.11 2.27 11.31
CA SER A 24 5.33 3.50 11.28
C SER A 24 4.20 3.45 10.25
N VAL A 25 4.46 2.89 9.06
CA VAL A 25 3.42 2.68 8.04
C VAL A 25 2.30 1.80 8.56
N LEU A 26 2.62 0.66 9.19
CA LEU A 26 1.61 -0.27 9.69
C LEU A 26 0.86 0.25 10.93
N LYS A 27 1.50 1.10 11.74
CA LYS A 27 0.90 1.66 12.97
C LYS A 27 0.02 2.88 12.69
N TYR A 28 0.48 3.79 11.84
CA TYR A 28 -0.16 5.09 11.62
C TYR A 28 -0.88 5.19 10.27
N GLY A 29 -0.61 4.26 9.35
CA GLY A 29 -1.15 4.29 7.98
C GLY A 29 -0.23 5.03 7.03
N CYS A 30 -0.18 4.57 5.79
CA CYS A 30 0.71 5.11 4.76
C CYS A 30 0.42 6.58 4.41
N SER A 31 -0.83 7.03 4.49
CA SER A 31 -1.22 8.42 4.24
C SER A 31 -0.61 9.43 5.22
N ILE A 32 -0.19 8.99 6.41
CA ILE A 32 0.45 9.86 7.41
C ILE A 32 1.96 9.97 7.18
N VAL A 33 2.60 8.87 6.78
CA VAL A 33 4.07 8.74 6.84
C VAL A 33 4.75 8.63 5.47
N VAL A 34 4.00 8.32 4.41
CA VAL A 34 4.51 8.15 3.04
C VAL A 34 4.17 9.39 2.22
N GLU A 35 5.18 10.18 1.89
CA GLU A 35 5.01 11.45 1.17
C GLU A 35 4.38 11.26 -0.22
N GLU A 36 4.67 10.13 -0.87
CA GLU A 36 4.14 9.73 -2.17
C GLU A 36 2.66 9.36 -2.12
N LEU A 37 2.06 9.25 -0.92
CA LEU A 37 0.69 8.83 -0.67
C LEU A 37 -0.06 9.74 0.31
N ASN A 38 0.57 10.83 0.77
CA ASN A 38 0.03 11.65 1.86
C ASN A 38 -1.17 12.52 1.50
N THR A 39 -1.52 12.61 0.22
CA THR A 39 -2.74 13.25 -0.26
C THR A 39 -3.56 12.28 -1.12
N PRO A 40 -4.90 12.46 -1.19
CA PRO A 40 -5.76 11.64 -2.04
C PRO A 40 -5.34 11.69 -3.53
N GLU A 41 -4.91 12.86 -4.01
CA GLU A 41 -4.48 13.03 -5.40
C GLU A 41 -3.24 12.20 -5.73
N LYS A 42 -2.23 12.23 -4.85
CA LYS A 42 -1.03 11.40 -5.02
C LYS A 42 -1.36 9.91 -4.94
N ALA A 43 -2.27 9.53 -4.04
CA ALA A 43 -2.77 8.16 -3.93
C ALA A 43 -3.47 7.68 -5.20
N ARG A 44 -4.29 8.53 -5.86
CA ARG A 44 -4.88 8.20 -7.18
C ARG A 44 -3.82 8.03 -8.26
N ILE A 45 -2.82 8.90 -8.30
CA ILE A 45 -1.72 8.79 -9.27
C ILE A 45 -0.99 7.47 -9.05
N PHE A 46 -0.73 7.10 -7.80
CA PHE A 46 -0.15 5.82 -7.42
C PHE A 46 -1.04 4.65 -7.86
N TYR A 47 -2.33 4.68 -7.56
CA TYR A 47 -3.29 3.65 -7.98
C TYR A 47 -3.26 3.46 -9.50
N ARG A 48 -3.48 4.54 -10.27
CA ARG A 48 -3.51 4.47 -11.74
C ARG A 48 -2.22 3.90 -12.32
N LYS A 49 -1.07 4.23 -11.73
CA LYS A 49 0.24 3.72 -12.16
C LYS A 49 0.39 2.21 -11.92
N TYR A 50 -0.23 1.68 -10.88
CA TYR A 50 -0.05 0.30 -10.43
C TYR A 50 -1.35 -0.53 -10.39
N ALA A 51 -2.44 -0.09 -11.02
CA ALA A 51 -3.78 -0.66 -10.88
C ALA A 51 -3.81 -2.18 -11.10
N ASN A 52 -3.21 -2.64 -12.21
CA ASN A 52 -3.12 -4.08 -12.52
C ASN A 52 -2.39 -4.91 -11.46
N ASP A 53 -1.37 -4.35 -10.82
CA ASP A 53 -0.62 -5.05 -9.76
C ASP A 53 -1.40 -5.03 -8.44
N ILE A 54 -2.15 -3.95 -8.18
CA ILE A 54 -3.02 -3.79 -7.01
C ILE A 54 -4.20 -4.77 -7.09
N ASP A 55 -4.86 -4.89 -8.24
CA ASP A 55 -5.97 -5.81 -8.45
C ASP A 55 -5.53 -7.27 -8.29
N LYS A 56 -4.37 -7.63 -8.87
CA LYS A 56 -3.77 -8.95 -8.67
C LYS A 56 -3.46 -9.22 -7.20
N LEU A 57 -2.89 -8.24 -6.51
CA LEU A 57 -2.60 -8.36 -5.08
C LEU A 57 -3.88 -8.59 -4.25
N ALA A 58 -4.96 -7.89 -4.58
CA ALA A 58 -6.27 -8.05 -3.94
C ALA A 58 -6.86 -9.44 -4.19
N GLN A 59 -6.77 -9.93 -5.43
CA GLN A 59 -7.21 -11.27 -5.79
C GLN A 59 -6.40 -12.35 -5.06
N GLU A 60 -5.06 -12.24 -5.03
CA GLU A 60 -4.20 -13.16 -4.27
C GLU A 60 -4.55 -13.17 -2.78
N TYR A 61 -4.86 -11.99 -2.20
CA TYR A 61 -5.24 -11.88 -0.80
C TYR A 61 -6.58 -12.59 -0.54
N LEU A 62 -7.57 -12.38 -1.42
CA LEU A 62 -8.87 -13.04 -1.35
C LEU A 62 -8.72 -14.56 -1.44
N GLU A 63 -7.93 -15.06 -2.38
CA GLU A 63 -7.68 -16.49 -2.57
C GLU A 63 -7.00 -17.13 -1.36
N LYS A 64 -6.05 -16.42 -0.72
CA LYS A 64 -5.32 -16.92 0.45
C LYS A 64 -6.13 -16.88 1.74
N THR A 65 -6.94 -15.84 1.93
CA THR A 65 -7.61 -15.57 3.22
C THR A 65 -9.10 -15.88 3.22
N GLY A 66 -9.70 -16.08 2.04
CA GLY A 66 -11.14 -16.18 1.85
C GLY A 66 -11.89 -14.88 2.14
N ARG A 67 -11.18 -13.74 2.26
CA ARG A 67 -11.76 -12.44 2.62
C ARG A 67 -11.32 -11.35 1.64
N ALA A 68 -12.25 -10.48 1.29
CA ALA A 68 -11.90 -9.28 0.53
C ALA A 68 -10.94 -8.39 1.36
N PRO A 69 -10.07 -7.61 0.70
CA PRO A 69 -9.29 -6.58 1.36
C PRO A 69 -10.13 -5.75 2.33
N ALA A 70 -9.68 -5.60 3.58
CA ALA A 70 -10.33 -4.75 4.56
C ALA A 70 -10.02 -3.27 4.23
N ILE A 71 -10.70 -2.74 3.23
CA ILE A 71 -10.55 -1.36 2.79
C ILE A 71 -11.29 -0.47 3.79
N LYS A 72 -10.53 0.29 4.57
CA LYS A 72 -11.12 1.35 5.41
C LYS A 72 -11.56 2.46 4.47
N ILE A 73 -12.85 2.48 4.10
CA ILE A 73 -13.45 3.61 3.40
C ILE A 73 -13.40 4.79 4.38
N THR A 74 -12.39 5.64 4.22
CA THR A 74 -12.35 6.93 4.90
C THR A 74 -13.32 7.86 4.17
N ARG A 75 -13.64 9.04 4.72
CA ARG A 75 -14.67 10.00 4.22
C ARG A 75 -14.53 10.47 2.76
N LEU A 76 -13.62 9.90 1.99
CA LEU A 76 -13.49 10.07 0.56
C LEU A 76 -14.07 8.81 -0.10
N ASP A 77 -15.15 8.97 -0.87
CA ASP A 77 -15.83 7.94 -1.68
C ASP A 77 -14.96 7.42 -2.85
N ASP A 78 -13.66 7.21 -2.59
CA ASP A 78 -12.63 7.02 -3.60
C ASP A 78 -11.95 5.67 -3.36
N LEU A 79 -12.57 4.63 -3.92
CA LEU A 79 -12.10 3.25 -3.83
C LEU A 79 -10.64 3.12 -4.30
N ASP A 80 -10.24 3.86 -5.34
CA ASP A 80 -8.89 3.88 -5.89
C ASP A 80 -7.86 4.31 -4.83
N VAL A 81 -8.17 5.37 -4.07
CA VAL A 81 -7.30 5.88 -3.00
C VAL A 81 -7.18 4.85 -1.88
N ALA A 82 -8.31 4.28 -1.46
CA ALA A 82 -8.33 3.32 -0.38
C ALA A 82 -7.61 2.00 -0.77
N MET A 83 -7.70 1.59 -2.04
CA MET A 83 -6.97 0.47 -2.61
C MET A 83 -5.47 0.74 -2.71
N ALA A 84 -5.05 1.94 -3.11
CA ALA A 84 -3.63 2.31 -3.10
C ALA A 84 -3.01 2.21 -1.71
N TYR A 85 -3.72 2.71 -0.70
CA TYR A 85 -3.27 2.65 0.69
C TYR A 85 -3.17 1.22 1.20
N TRP A 86 -4.24 0.43 1.00
CA TRP A 86 -4.25 -0.98 1.38
C TRP A 86 -3.10 -1.74 0.71
N ALA A 87 -2.90 -1.57 -0.60
CA ALA A 87 -1.89 -2.28 -1.35
C ALA A 87 -0.47 -1.94 -0.88
N PHE A 88 -0.20 -0.67 -0.60
CA PHE A 88 1.09 -0.24 -0.05
C PHE A 88 1.35 -0.89 1.32
N GLU A 89 0.38 -0.85 2.21
CA GLU A 89 0.48 -1.43 3.56
C GLU A 89 0.65 -2.95 3.52
N GLU A 90 -0.04 -3.64 2.61
CA GLU A 90 0.10 -5.08 2.42
C GLU A 90 1.48 -5.45 1.86
N CYS A 91 2.02 -4.68 0.91
CA CYS A 91 3.41 -4.85 0.47
C CYS A 91 4.40 -4.67 1.63
N VAL A 92 4.22 -3.65 2.47
CA VAL A 92 5.06 -3.44 3.67
C VAL A 92 4.94 -4.60 4.65
N ARG A 93 3.74 -5.13 4.87
CA ARG A 93 3.50 -6.30 5.73
C ARG A 93 4.22 -7.54 5.21
N ARG A 94 4.16 -7.80 3.90
CA ARG A 94 4.91 -8.90 3.27
C ARG A 94 6.43 -8.75 3.47
N MET A 95 6.96 -7.52 3.44
CA MET A 95 8.39 -7.24 3.73
C MET A 95 8.80 -7.40 5.19
N MET A 96 7.84 -7.48 6.11
CA MET A 96 8.11 -7.77 7.53
C MET A 96 8.10 -9.28 7.83
N SER A 97 7.54 -10.09 6.92
CA SER A 97 7.37 -11.53 7.07
C SER A 97 8.36 -12.36 6.23
N ALA A 98 9.24 -11.69 5.48
CA ALA A 98 10.29 -12.25 4.65
C ALA A 98 11.66 -11.96 5.27
#